data_AF-A0A3D1R578-F1
#
_entry.id   AF-A0A3D1R578-F1
#
_cell.length_a   1.000
_cell.length_b   1.000
_cell.length_c   1.000
_cell.angle_alpha   90.00
_cell.angle_beta   90.00
_cell.angle_gamma   90.00
#
_symmetry.space_group_name_H-M   'P 1'
#
loop_
_entity.id
_entity.type
_entity.pdbx_description
1 polymer ?
#
loop_
_entity_poly.entity_id
_entity_poly.type
_entity_poly.pdbx_seq_one_letter_code
_entity_poly.pdbx_strand_id
1 'polypeptide(L)'
;MAEPLGDFGAISRQAGSAALIAALALTVALQRLQVALVRAESSVWWASNGRDLINAFSLAALGTTLWLMGFPGPAALFLSATILLVLNLFETVLLRGMAPGWNAGLSLLAIVVLISPLLVVPDRVNAWLNLLAAQLFA
;
A
#
# COMPACT_ATOMS: atom_id res chain seq x y z
N MET A 1 -11.79 9.60 26.85
CA MET A 1 -12.07 8.45 25.97
C MET A 1 -12.08 8.99 24.56
N ALA A 2 -11.15 8.57 23.71
CA ALA A 2 -11.15 8.99 22.30
C ALA A 2 -12.36 8.34 21.61
N GLU A 3 -13.16 9.17 20.94
CA GLU A 3 -14.28 8.72 20.12
C GLU A 3 -13.75 7.75 19.04
N PRO A 4 -14.36 6.57 18.84
CA PRO A 4 -13.90 5.66 17.80
C PRO A 4 -14.05 6.36 16.45
N LEU A 5 -12.92 6.63 15.79
CA LEU A 5 -12.87 7.17 14.43
C LEU A 5 -13.36 6.09 13.45
N GLY A 6 -14.68 5.89 13.42
CA GLY A 6 -15.42 5.17 12.39
C GLY A 6 -15.78 3.72 12.72
N ASP A 7 -16.99 3.48 13.25
CA ASP A 7 -17.69 2.21 13.00
C ASP A 7 -18.31 2.27 11.61
N PHE A 8 -17.46 2.04 10.60
CA PHE A 8 -17.93 1.91 9.23
C PHE A 8 -18.67 0.57 9.13
N GLY A 9 -19.97 0.62 8.84
CA GLY A 9 -20.81 -0.56 8.68
C GLY A 9 -20.23 -1.61 7.71
N ALA A 10 -20.73 -2.83 7.77
CA ALA A 10 -20.20 -3.96 6.98
C ALA A 10 -20.08 -3.66 5.46
N ILE A 11 -21.01 -2.85 4.91
CA ILE A 11 -21.03 -2.45 3.50
C ILE A 11 -19.83 -1.55 3.16
N SER A 12 -19.52 -0.55 3.99
CA SER A 12 -18.37 0.33 3.81
C SER A 12 -17.05 -0.43 3.92
N ARG A 13 -16.97 -1.44 4.81
CA ARG A 13 -15.79 -2.31 4.90
C ARG A 13 -15.59 -3.17 3.65
N GLN A 14 -16.65 -3.76 3.10
CA GLN A 14 -16.57 -4.54 1.86
C GLN A 14 -16.16 -3.66 0.66
N ALA A 15 -16.75 -2.47 0.54
CA ALA A 15 -16.37 -1.50 -0.49
C ALA A 15 -14.92 -1.04 -0.33
N GLY A 16 -14.49 -0.76 0.91
CA GLY A 16 -13.11 -0.42 1.24
C GLY A 16 -12.12 -1.53 0.88
N SER A 17 -12.43 -2.79 1.19
CA SER A 17 -11.61 -3.95 0.81
C SER A 17 -11.48 -4.11 -0.70
N ALA A 18 -12.59 -4.00 -1.45
CA ALA A 18 -12.55 -4.06 -2.90
C ALA A 18 -11.73 -2.90 -3.50
N ALA A 19 -11.90 -1.70 -2.96
CA ALA A 19 -11.13 -0.53 -3.36
C ALA A 19 -9.64 -0.67 -3.03
N LEU A 20 -9.28 -1.26 -1.88
CA LEU A 20 -7.89 -1.53 -1.51
C LEU A 20 -7.24 -2.50 -2.50
N ILE A 21 -7.92 -3.60 -2.86
CA ILE A 21 -7.44 -4.55 -3.87
C ILE A 21 -7.23 -3.85 -5.22
N ALA A 22 -8.18 -3.01 -5.64
CA ALA A 22 -8.07 -2.24 -6.89
C ALA A 22 -6.90 -1.24 -6.85
N ALA A 23 -6.73 -0.51 -5.74
CA ALA A 23 -5.64 0.45 -5.55
C ALA A 23 -4.26 -0.25 -5.58
N LEU A 24 -4.16 -1.46 -5.05
CA LEU A 24 -2.95 -2.28 -5.11
C LEU A 24 -2.64 -2.76 -6.51
N ALA A 25 -3.63 -3.31 -7.22
CA ALA A 25 -3.46 -3.73 -8.60
C ALA A 25 -3.00 -2.55 -9.49
N LEU A 26 -3.59 -1.37 -9.27
CA LEU A 26 -3.17 -0.14 -9.93
C LEU A 26 -1.73 0.25 -9.55
N THR A 27 -1.38 0.17 -8.26
CA THR A 27 -0.02 0.48 -7.78
C THR A 27 1.03 -0.42 -8.44
N VAL A 28 0.76 -1.73 -8.57
CA VAL A 28 1.66 -2.65 -9.30
C VAL A 28 1.79 -2.28 -10.77
N ALA A 29 0.67 -1.94 -11.42
CA ALA A 29 0.70 -1.51 -12.81
C ALA A 29 1.56 -0.24 -12.98
N LEU A 30 1.43 0.71 -12.05
CA LEU A 30 2.22 1.94 -12.03
C LEU A 30 3.69 1.70 -11.68
N GLN A 31 4.03 0.69 -10.87
CA GLN A 31 5.43 0.33 -10.61
C GLN A 31 6.18 -0.09 -11.87
N ARG A 32 5.50 -0.74 -12.82
CA ARG A 32 6.11 -1.04 -14.14
C ARG A 32 6.47 0.23 -14.89
N LEU A 33 5.65 1.27 -14.78
CA LEU A 33 5.96 2.59 -15.32
C LEU A 33 7.13 3.23 -14.57
N GLN A 34 7.19 3.11 -13.24
CA GLN A 34 8.35 3.59 -12.47
C GLN A 34 9.66 2.94 -12.91
N VAL A 35 9.68 1.64 -13.16
CA VAL A 35 10.88 0.94 -13.68
C VAL A 35 11.28 1.48 -15.05
N ALA A 36 10.32 1.81 -15.91
CA ALA A 36 10.59 2.46 -17.19
C ALA A 36 11.15 3.88 -17.01
N LEU A 37 10.60 4.66 -16.06
CA LEU A 37 11.07 6.01 -15.75
C LEU A 37 12.50 6.00 -15.19
N VAL A 38 12.86 5.04 -14.33
CA VAL A 38 14.24 4.90 -13.81
C VAL A 38 15.25 4.75 -14.95
N ARG A 39 14.89 4.05 -16.04
CA ARG A 39 15.78 3.93 -17.21
C ARG A 39 15.90 5.22 -18.02
N ALA A 40 14.93 6.12 -17.88
CA ALA A 40 14.88 7.42 -18.56
C ALA A 40 15.45 8.57 -17.70
N GLU A 41 15.78 8.34 -16.43
CA GLU A 41 16.31 9.38 -15.52
C GLU A 41 17.61 10.02 -16.05
N SER A 42 18.44 9.28 -16.79
CA SER A 42 19.68 9.81 -17.37
C SER A 42 19.47 10.74 -18.57
N SER A 43 18.30 10.68 -19.21
CA SER A 43 18.00 11.44 -20.43
C SER A 43 16.90 12.47 -20.26
N VAL A 44 16.08 12.35 -19.21
CA VAL A 44 14.86 13.14 -19.03
C VAL A 44 14.70 13.61 -17.59
N TRP A 45 14.85 14.92 -17.37
CA TRP A 45 14.80 15.53 -16.03
C TRP A 45 13.46 15.33 -15.30
N TRP A 46 12.35 15.18 -16.03
CA TRP A 46 11.03 14.97 -15.42
C TRP A 46 10.80 13.53 -14.94
N ALA A 47 11.65 12.56 -15.33
CA ALA A 47 11.46 11.16 -14.97
C ALA A 47 11.49 10.93 -13.45
N SER A 48 12.38 11.63 -12.73
CA SER A 48 12.42 11.60 -11.26
C SER A 48 11.12 12.12 -10.65
N ASN A 49 10.65 13.29 -11.10
CA ASN A 49 9.39 13.89 -10.64
C ASN A 49 8.18 12.97 -10.94
N GLY A 50 8.20 12.30 -12.10
CA GLY A 50 7.16 11.34 -12.48
C GLY A 50 7.08 10.16 -11.51
N ARG A 51 8.23 9.64 -11.04
CA ARG A 51 8.27 8.56 -10.05
C ARG A 51 7.71 9.01 -8.70
N ASP A 52 8.05 10.22 -8.27
CA ASP A 52 7.58 10.78 -7.00
C ASP A 52 6.07 11.02 -7.03
N LEU A 53 5.54 11.52 -8.15
CA LEU A 53 4.09 11.65 -8.36
C LEU A 53 3.38 10.30 -8.32
N ILE A 54 3.95 9.26 -8.93
CA ILE A 54 3.38 7.90 -8.87
C ILE A 54 3.37 7.40 -7.42
N ASN A 55 4.46 7.56 -6.68
CA ASN A 55 4.54 7.14 -5.27
C ASN A 55 3.52 7.90 -4.41
N ALA A 56 3.43 9.22 -4.57
CA ALA A 56 2.47 10.05 -3.84
C ALA A 56 1.03 9.65 -4.16
N PHE A 57 0.72 9.40 -5.43
CA PHE A 57 -0.59 8.92 -5.86
C PHE A 57 -0.92 7.55 -5.25
N SER A 58 -0.01 6.58 -5.34
CA SER A 58 -0.20 5.25 -4.74
C SER A 58 -0.37 5.32 -3.22
N LEU A 59 0.42 6.15 -2.54
CA LEU A 59 0.31 6.38 -1.10
C LEU A 59 -1.07 6.94 -0.73
N ALA A 60 -1.55 7.94 -1.47
CA ALA A 60 -2.84 8.56 -1.25
C ALA A 60 -4.01 7.59 -1.54
N ALA A 61 -3.93 6.83 -2.63
CA ALA A 61 -4.95 5.84 -2.99
C ALA A 61 -5.05 4.72 -1.93
N LEU A 62 -3.92 4.16 -1.50
CA LEU A 62 -3.88 3.14 -0.46
C LEU A 62 -4.31 3.70 0.91
N GLY A 63 -3.85 4.89 1.27
CA GLY A 63 -4.25 5.55 2.52
C GLY A 63 -5.75 5.82 2.58
N THR A 64 -6.33 6.28 1.47
CA THR A 64 -7.77 6.56 1.38
C THR A 64 -8.59 5.28 1.52
N THR A 65 -8.17 4.19 0.87
CA THR A 65 -8.90 2.91 0.96
C THR A 65 -8.82 2.29 2.35
N LEU A 66 -7.67 2.36 3.01
CA LEU A 66 -7.52 1.95 4.41
C LEU A 66 -8.34 2.81 5.37
N TRP A 67 -8.37 4.13 5.14
CA TRP A 67 -9.23 5.02 5.92
C TRP A 67 -10.71 4.67 5.76
N LEU A 68 -11.17 4.39 4.53
CA LEU A 68 -12.53 3.89 4.27
C LEU A 68 -12.83 2.53 4.90
N MET A 69 -11.81 1.72 5.16
CA MET A 69 -11.93 0.46 5.89
C MET A 69 -12.03 0.64 7.42
N GLY A 70 -11.89 1.88 7.92
CA GLY A 70 -11.99 2.21 9.34
C GLY A 70 -10.66 2.33 10.08
N PHE A 71 -9.54 2.36 9.36
CA PHE A 71 -8.27 2.67 10.01
C PHE A 71 -8.19 4.17 10.34
N PRO A 72 -7.71 4.54 11.54
CA PRO A 72 -7.42 5.93 11.89
C PRO A 72 -6.45 6.55 10.87
N GLY A 73 -6.60 7.85 10.57
CA GLY A 73 -5.78 8.54 9.55
C GLY A 73 -4.26 8.29 9.66
N PRO A 74 -3.64 8.44 10.85
CA PRO A 74 -2.21 8.14 11.03
C PRO A 74 -1.87 6.66 10.79
N ALA A 75 -2.72 5.73 11.21
CA ALA A 75 -2.54 4.30 10.98
C ALA A 75 -2.68 3.95 9.49
N ALA A 76 -3.67 4.51 8.80
CA ALA A 76 -3.88 4.33 7.37
C ALA A 76 -2.68 4.85 6.56
N LEU A 77 -2.12 6.01 6.92
CA LEU A 77 -0.92 6.56 6.30
C LEU A 77 0.33 5.68 6.56
N PHE A 78 0.51 5.23 7.80
CA PHE A 78 1.62 4.34 8.16
C PHE A 78 1.56 3.02 7.40
N LEU A 79 0.38 2.39 7.35
CA LEU A 79 0.14 1.16 6.63
C LEU A 79 0.33 1.34 5.13
N SER A 80 -0.20 2.41 4.52
CA SER A 80 -0.02 2.67 3.09
C SER A 80 1.44 2.90 2.72
N ALA A 81 2.19 3.64 3.55
CA ALA A 81 3.63 3.85 3.35
C ALA A 81 4.41 2.53 3.47
N THR A 82 4.08 1.70 4.46
CA THR A 82 4.71 0.39 4.67
C THR A 82 4.45 -0.53 3.49
N ILE A 83 3.19 -0.60 3.02
CA ILE A 83 2.83 -1.38 1.84
C ILE A 83 3.63 -0.92 0.63
N LEU A 84 3.65 0.40 0.36
CA LEU A 84 4.35 0.94 -0.80
C LEU A 84 5.86 0.65 -0.75
N LEU A 85 6.49 0.78 0.42
CA LEU A 85 7.91 0.44 0.62
C LEU A 85 8.19 -1.04 0.37
N VAL A 86 7.37 -1.93 0.92
CA VAL A 86 7.51 -3.38 0.73
C VAL A 86 7.36 -3.74 -0.75
N LEU A 87 6.37 -3.17 -1.44
CA LEU A 87 6.20 -3.42 -2.87
C LEU A 87 7.38 -2.92 -3.70
N ASN A 88 7.86 -1.70 -3.41
CA ASN A 88 9.03 -1.16 -4.09
C ASN A 88 10.28 -2.03 -3.84
N LEU A 89 10.49 -2.49 -2.60
CA LEU A 89 11.60 -3.39 -2.26
C LEU A 89 11.48 -4.73 -3.01
N PHE A 90 10.28 -5.32 -3.05
CA PHE A 90 10.04 -6.59 -3.69
C PHE A 90 10.32 -6.53 -5.21
N GLU A 91 9.80 -5.51 -5.89
CA GLU A 91 10.05 -5.29 -7.33
C GLU A 91 11.52 -4.99 -7.63
N THR A 92 12.16 -4.12 -6.86
CA THR A 92 13.52 -3.62 -7.17
C THR A 92 14.63 -4.57 -6.76
N VAL A 93 14.46 -5.32 -5.68
CA VAL A 93 15.50 -6.21 -5.12
C VAL A 93 15.23 -7.67 -5.44
N LEU A 94 14.00 -8.15 -5.21
CA LEU A 94 13.72 -9.59 -5.23
C LEU A 94 13.36 -10.11 -6.62
N LEU A 95 12.66 -9.30 -7.43
CA LEU A 95 12.22 -9.70 -8.77
C LEU A 95 13.19 -9.26 -9.89
N ARG A 96 14.31 -8.66 -9.50
CA ARG A 96 15.32 -8.17 -10.44
C ARG A 96 15.97 -9.35 -11.18
N GLY A 97 15.70 -9.46 -12.49
CA GLY A 97 16.27 -10.49 -13.37
C GLY A 97 15.41 -11.73 -13.58
N MET A 98 14.24 -11.82 -12.94
CA MET A 98 13.28 -12.88 -13.18
C MET A 98 12.44 -12.63 -14.46
N ALA A 99 11.91 -13.69 -15.06
CA ALA A 99 11.12 -13.61 -16.29
C ALA A 99 9.82 -12.80 -16.08
N PRO A 100 9.39 -11.97 -17.06
CA PRO A 100 8.28 -11.02 -16.88
C PRO A 100 6.95 -11.63 -16.40
N GLY A 101 6.64 -12.86 -16.81
CA GLY A 101 5.41 -13.56 -16.41
C GLY A 101 5.41 -14.02 -14.95
N TRP A 102 6.56 -14.44 -14.43
CA TRP A 102 6.70 -14.89 -13.05
C TRP A 102 6.68 -13.70 -12.07
N ASN A 103 7.25 -12.56 -12.48
CA ASN A 103 7.26 -11.34 -11.67
C ASN A 103 5.84 -10.87 -11.34
N ALA A 104 4.96 -10.84 -12.35
CA ALA A 104 3.58 -10.42 -12.16
C ALA A 104 2.83 -11.29 -11.15
N GLY A 105 2.94 -12.62 -11.27
CA GLY A 105 2.28 -13.57 -10.37
C GLY A 105 2.82 -13.50 -8.95
N LEU A 106 4.14 -13.39 -8.78
CA LEU A 106 4.77 -13.30 -7.46
C LEU A 106 4.50 -11.95 -6.79
N SER A 107 4.49 -10.83 -7.52
CA SER A 107 4.08 -9.53 -6.97
C SER A 107 2.63 -9.58 -6.47
N LEU A 108 1.71 -10.18 -7.24
CA LEU A 108 0.32 -10.35 -6.82
C LEU A 108 0.18 -11.24 -5.58
N LEU A 109 0.92 -12.35 -5.53
CA LEU A 109 0.91 -13.24 -4.36
C LEU A 109 1.47 -12.53 -3.11
N ALA A 110 2.59 -11.84 -3.25
CA ALA A 110 3.20 -11.07 -2.16
C ALA A 110 2.23 -10.00 -1.63
N ILE A 111 1.48 -9.34 -2.51
CA ILE A 111 0.43 -8.39 -2.15
C ILE A 111 -0.68 -9.05 -1.35
N VAL A 112 -1.23 -10.16 -1.85
CA VAL A 112 -2.32 -10.88 -1.17
C VAL A 112 -1.88 -11.27 0.24
N VAL A 113 -0.66 -11.81 0.36
CA VAL A 113 -0.10 -12.18 1.66
C VAL A 113 0.05 -10.95 2.56
N LEU A 114 0.64 -9.87 2.05
CA LEU A 114 0.91 -8.64 2.80
C LEU A 114 -0.37 -7.99 3.34
N ILE A 115 -1.43 -7.94 2.54
CA ILE A 115 -2.68 -7.26 2.92
C ILE A 115 -3.69 -8.20 3.59
N SER A 116 -3.47 -9.52 3.54
CA SER A 116 -4.41 -10.48 4.13
C SER A 116 -4.80 -10.17 5.58
N PRO A 117 -3.91 -9.71 6.48
CA PRO A 117 -4.33 -9.37 7.84
C PRO A 117 -5.26 -8.15 7.87
N LEU A 118 -5.06 -7.19 6.96
CA LEU A 118 -5.90 -6.00 6.81
C LEU A 118 -7.31 -6.35 6.32
N LEU A 119 -7.41 -7.37 5.47
CA LEU A 119 -8.69 -7.82 4.91
C LEU A 119 -9.46 -8.75 5.85
N VAL A 120 -8.76 -9.64 6.54
CA VAL A 120 -9.39 -10.73 7.32
C VAL A 120 -9.62 -10.32 8.78
N VAL A 121 -8.71 -9.56 9.38
CA VAL A 121 -8.76 -9.19 10.81
C VAL A 121 -8.39 -7.70 11.04
N PRO A 122 -9.07 -6.74 10.38
CA PRO A 122 -8.72 -5.31 10.46
C PRO A 122 -8.68 -4.79 11.89
N ASP A 123 -9.62 -5.20 12.75
CA ASP A 123 -9.71 -4.75 14.14
C ASP A 123 -8.49 -5.19 14.97
N ARG A 124 -7.95 -6.39 14.70
CA ARG A 124 -6.74 -6.89 15.38
C ARG A 124 -5.50 -6.11 14.95
N VAL A 125 -5.41 -5.75 13.67
CA VAL A 125 -4.31 -4.92 13.16
C VAL A 125 -4.36 -3.55 13.83
N ASN A 126 -5.54 -2.93 13.90
CA ASN A 126 -5.70 -1.63 14.56
C ASN A 126 -5.34 -1.69 16.06
N ALA A 127 -5.79 -2.72 16.77
CA ALA A 127 -5.43 -2.93 18.17
C ALA A 127 -3.91 -3.10 18.36
N TRP A 128 -3.24 -3.87 17.48
CA TRP A 128 -1.80 -4.04 17.51
C TRP A 128 -1.05 -2.73 17.25
N LEU A 129 -1.49 -1.92 16.29
CA LEU A 129 -0.90 -0.60 16.01
C LEU A 129 -1.02 0.34 17.22
N ASN A 130 -2.16 0.33 17.91
CA ASN A 130 -2.34 1.14 19.12
C ASN A 130 -1.43 0.68 20.27
N LEU A 131 -1.23 -0.63 20.44
CA LEU A 131 -0.28 -1.17 21.43
C LEU A 131 1.15 -0.77 21.10
N LEU A 132 1.54 -0.86 19.82
CA LEU A 132 2.85 -0.43 19.36
C LEU A 132 3.08 1.06 19.62
N ALA A 133 2.10 1.91 19.27
CA ALA A 133 2.17 3.34 19.51
C ALA A 133 2.30 3.66 21.01
N ALA A 134 1.53 2.97 21.86
CA ALA A 134 1.62 3.13 23.31
C ALA A 134 3.01 2.74 23.83
N GLN A 135 3.68 1.73 23.26
CA GLN A 135 5.03 1.33 23.68
C GLN A 135 6.12 2.31 23.20
N LEU A 136 5.96 2.92 22.02
CA LEU A 136 6.96 3.81 21.43
C LEU A 136 6.93 5.23 22.01
N PHE A 137 5.76 5.66 22.54
CA PHE A 137 5.54 7.03 23.01
C PHE A 137 5.15 7.14 24.49
N ALA A 138 5.26 6.05 25.27
CA ALA A 138 5.16 6.08 26.73
C ALA A 138 6.48 6.49 27.38
#